data_AF-A0A1E9C0E8-F1
#
_entry.id   AF-A0A1E9C0E8-F1
#
_cell.length_a   1.000
_cell.length_b   1.000
_cell.length_c   1.000
_cell.angle_alpha   90.00
_cell.angle_beta   90.00
_cell.angle_gamma   90.00
#
_symmetry.space_group_name_H-M   'P 1'
#
loop_
_entity.id
_entity.type
_entity.pdbx_description
1 polymer ?
#
loop_
_entity_poly.entity_id
_entity_poly.type
_entity_poly.pdbx_seq_one_letter_code
_entity_poly.pdbx_strand_id
1 'polypeptide(L)'
;MKREPNITEQQAREIVEKMGRRESYTPKSMNDIYRRIGLEPDEPEQPGKTVTEETETAMADEPSSEATEEAAMPQKRVSSKQRKLSLEEYRTTYLQVPKIVNRKPVFVSETVRDEPDRVVRFLGGKGMSASGLIENLVRLHLDSYRNDIEQWRKL
;
A
#
# COMPACT_ATOMS: atom_id res chain seq x y z
N MET A 1 16.88 -45.34 -10.10
CA MET A 1 15.77 -45.12 -11.07
C MET A 1 14.49 -44.88 -10.27
N LYS A 2 13.92 -43.66 -10.32
CA LYS A 2 12.65 -43.36 -9.65
C LYS A 2 11.52 -43.69 -10.62
N ARG A 3 10.65 -44.63 -10.26
CA ARG A 3 9.45 -45.00 -11.05
C ARG A 3 8.49 -43.81 -11.04
N GLU A 4 8.06 -43.37 -12.22
CA GLU A 4 6.99 -42.38 -12.35
C GLU A 4 5.68 -42.99 -11.83
N PRO A 5 4.83 -42.21 -11.12
CA PRO A 5 3.53 -42.69 -10.70
C PRO A 5 2.65 -42.89 -11.94
N ASN A 6 2.34 -44.15 -12.25
CA ASN A 6 1.43 -44.50 -13.34
C ASN A 6 -0.02 -44.35 -12.84
N ILE A 7 -0.61 -43.19 -13.11
CA ILE A 7 -2.01 -42.91 -12.78
C ILE A 7 -2.87 -43.57 -13.86
N THR A 8 -3.86 -44.36 -13.42
CA THR A 8 -4.75 -45.07 -14.34
C THR A 8 -5.72 -44.09 -15.01
N GLU A 9 -6.13 -44.35 -16.26
CA GLU A 9 -7.05 -43.48 -17.01
C GLU A 9 -8.36 -43.19 -16.25
N GLN A 10 -8.85 -44.14 -15.45
CA GLN A 10 -10.00 -43.96 -14.56
C GLN A 10 -9.74 -42.93 -13.46
N GLN A 11 -8.55 -42.93 -12.84
CA GLN A 11 -8.17 -41.94 -11.83
C GLN A 11 -7.99 -40.56 -12.46
N ALA A 12 -7.46 -40.48 -13.69
CA ALA A 12 -7.37 -39.21 -14.42
C ALA A 12 -8.77 -38.63 -14.69
N ARG A 13 -9.73 -39.47 -15.10
CA ARG A 13 -11.13 -39.07 -15.32
C ARG A 13 -11.82 -38.64 -14.01
N GLU A 14 -11.62 -39.38 -12.92
CA GLU A 14 -12.15 -39.04 -11.60
C GLU A 14 -11.61 -37.70 -11.09
N ILE A 15 -10.31 -37.42 -11.29
CA ILE A 15 -9.70 -36.12 -10.93
C ILE A 15 -10.30 -34.98 -11.75
N VAL A 16 -10.46 -35.17 -13.07
CA VAL A 16 -11.07 -34.16 -13.95
C VAL A 16 -12.54 -33.91 -13.57
N GLU A 17 -13.30 -34.96 -13.24
CA GLU A 17 -14.69 -34.84 -12.79
C GLU A 17 -14.80 -34.11 -11.44
N LYS A 18 -13.91 -34.43 -10.49
CA LYS A 18 -13.86 -33.80 -9.17
C LYS A 18 -13.42 -32.34 -9.23
N MET A 19 -12.50 -32.00 -10.14
CA MET A 19 -12.08 -30.62 -10.42
C MET A 19 -13.11 -29.84 -11.26
N GLY A 20 -13.89 -30.53 -12.09
CA GLY A 20 -15.00 -29.97 -12.86
C GLY A 20 -16.24 -29.68 -12.03
N ARG A 21 -16.37 -30.33 -10.87
CA ARG A 21 -17.40 -30.02 -9.86
C ARG A 21 -16.99 -28.78 -9.05
N ARG A 22 -16.96 -27.64 -9.72
CA ARG A 22 -16.84 -26.34 -9.06
C ARG A 22 -18.09 -26.17 -8.21
N GLU A 23 -17.96 -26.28 -6.89
CA GLU A 23 -18.99 -25.80 -5.96
C GLU A 23 -19.36 -24.39 -6.42
N SER A 24 -20.63 -24.22 -6.78
CA SER A 24 -21.10 -22.96 -7.34
C SER A 24 -20.80 -21.86 -6.34
N TYR A 25 -19.99 -20.89 -6.77
CA TYR A 25 -19.67 -19.70 -6.00
C TYR A 25 -20.96 -18.91 -5.80
N THR A 26 -21.68 -19.28 -4.76
CA THR A 26 -22.89 -18.62 -4.32
C THR A 26 -22.49 -17.69 -3.18
N PRO A 27 -23.05 -16.47 -3.09
CA PRO A 27 -22.77 -15.54 -1.99
C PRO A 27 -22.96 -16.19 -0.60
N LYS A 28 -23.85 -17.18 -0.49
CA LYS A 28 -24.05 -17.98 0.73
C LYS A 28 -22.82 -18.80 1.13
N SER A 29 -22.12 -19.41 0.16
CA SER A 29 -20.88 -20.16 0.41
C SER A 29 -19.76 -19.26 0.93
N MET A 30 -19.69 -18.01 0.49
CA MET A 30 -18.72 -17.04 1.00
C MET A 30 -19.03 -16.65 2.46
N ASN A 31 -20.29 -16.43 2.80
CA ASN A 31 -20.69 -16.10 4.18
C ASN A 31 -20.34 -17.20 5.19
N ASP A 32 -20.42 -18.48 4.79
CA ASP A 32 -19.97 -19.60 5.63
C ASP A 32 -18.46 -19.60 5.85
N ILE A 33 -17.67 -19.17 4.87
CA ILE A 33 -16.21 -19.01 4.99
C ILE A 33 -15.90 -17.90 6.02
N TYR A 34 -16.55 -16.75 5.92
CA TYR A 34 -16.38 -15.64 6.88
C TYR A 34 -16.73 -16.06 8.31
N ARG A 35 -17.88 -16.71 8.49
CA ARG A 35 -18.32 -17.24 9.80
C ARG A 35 -17.31 -18.24 10.38
N ARG A 36 -16.67 -19.05 9.54
CA ARG A 36 -15.67 -20.06 9.96
C ARG A 36 -14.34 -19.46 10.40
N ILE A 37 -13.96 -18.29 9.87
CA ILE A 37 -12.74 -17.56 10.25
C ILE A 37 -12.98 -16.46 11.29
N GLY A 38 -14.20 -16.38 11.85
CA GLY A 38 -14.57 -15.41 12.88
C GLY A 38 -14.77 -13.98 12.38
N LEU A 39 -15.04 -13.81 11.08
CA LEU A 39 -15.42 -12.54 10.48
C LEU A 39 -16.93 -12.50 10.25
N GLU A 40 -17.57 -11.37 10.54
CA GLU A 40 -18.95 -11.14 10.13
C GLU A 40 -18.98 -10.72 8.66
N PRO A 41 -19.80 -11.37 7.81
CA PRO A 41 -19.95 -10.96 6.42
C PRO A 41 -20.76 -9.67 6.31
N ASP A 42 -20.29 -8.74 5.48
CA ASP A 42 -21.00 -7.47 5.22
C ASP A 42 -22.37 -7.74 4.55
N GLU A 43 -23.41 -7.09 5.07
CA GLU A 43 -24.75 -7.12 4.46
C GLU A 43 -24.73 -6.32 3.15
N PRO A 44 -25.25 -6.85 2.02
CA PRO A 44 -25.29 -6.10 0.78
C PRO A 44 -26.34 -4.98 0.88
N GLU A 45 -25.87 -3.73 0.86
CA GLU A 45 -26.72 -2.56 0.70
C GLU A 45 -27.43 -2.57 -0.67
N GLN A 46 -28.75 -2.38 -0.66
CA GLN A 46 -29.56 -2.31 -1.88
C GLN A 46 -29.34 -0.97 -2.61
N PRO A 47 -29.35 -0.95 -3.96
CA PRO A 47 -29.15 0.28 -4.72
C PRO A 47 -30.47 1.01 -4.91
N GLY A 48 -30.56 2.26 -4.45
CA GLY A 48 -31.64 3.15 -4.86
C GLY A 48 -31.91 4.34 -3.97
N LYS A 49 -31.26 5.48 -4.26
CA LYS A 49 -31.96 6.75 -4.49
C LYS A 49 -31.00 7.85 -4.94
N THR A 50 -31.17 8.26 -6.19
CA THR A 50 -30.85 9.59 -6.72
C THR A 50 -31.66 10.64 -5.98
N VAL A 51 -31.02 11.71 -5.48
CA VAL A 51 -31.60 13.06 -5.44
C VAL A 51 -30.47 14.08 -5.59
N THR A 52 -30.48 14.73 -6.75
CA THR A 52 -29.92 16.05 -7.07
C THR A 52 -30.41 17.12 -6.08
N GLU A 53 -29.50 17.95 -5.57
CA GLU A 53 -29.82 19.37 -5.36
C GLU A 53 -28.54 20.21 -5.47
N GLU A 54 -28.50 21.00 -6.53
CA GLU A 54 -27.61 22.15 -6.67
C GLU A 54 -28.16 23.28 -5.80
N THR A 55 -27.32 24.01 -5.08
CA THR A 55 -27.63 25.40 -4.75
C THR A 55 -26.37 26.20 -4.48
N GLU A 56 -26.11 27.09 -5.42
CA GLU A 56 -25.15 28.17 -5.43
C GLU A 56 -25.64 29.31 -4.51
N THR A 57 -24.79 29.85 -3.64
CA THR A 57 -24.92 31.24 -3.16
C THR A 57 -23.57 31.79 -2.69
N ALA A 58 -23.21 32.94 -3.25
CA ALA A 58 -22.06 33.76 -2.91
C ALA A 58 -22.28 34.52 -1.58
N MET A 59 -21.20 34.77 -0.84
CA MET A 59 -20.72 36.13 -0.50
C MET A 59 -19.59 36.06 0.56
N ALA A 60 -18.78 37.11 0.51
CA ALA A 60 -17.56 37.37 1.24
C ALA A 60 -17.71 37.46 2.77
N ASP A 61 -16.64 37.13 3.49
CA ASP A 61 -16.15 37.98 4.58
C ASP A 61 -14.65 37.73 4.83
N GLU A 62 -13.87 38.79 4.94
CA GLU A 62 -12.51 38.75 5.51
C GLU A 62 -12.59 38.49 7.02
N PRO A 63 -11.50 38.00 7.64
CA PRO A 63 -10.90 38.90 8.61
C PRO A 63 -9.37 38.93 8.58
N SER A 64 -8.89 40.17 8.64
CA SER A 64 -7.57 40.60 9.12
C SER A 64 -7.15 39.89 10.42
N SER A 65 -5.91 39.42 10.46
CA SER A 65 -5.15 39.18 11.70
C SER A 65 -3.66 39.30 11.40
N GLU A 66 -3.13 40.49 11.66
CA GLU A 66 -1.70 40.75 11.87
C GLU A 66 -1.12 39.90 13.00
N ALA A 67 0.21 39.73 12.93
CA ALA A 67 1.13 39.30 13.98
C ALA A 67 1.26 37.79 14.24
N THR A 68 2.29 37.18 13.65
CA THR A 68 3.44 36.74 14.46
C THR A 68 4.66 36.49 13.57
N GLU A 69 5.80 36.92 14.09
CA GLU A 69 7.10 36.97 13.44
C GLU A 69 7.46 35.63 12.78
N GLU A 70 7.63 35.71 11.47
CA GLU A 70 8.13 34.65 10.61
C GLU A 70 9.57 34.34 11.04
N ALA A 71 9.71 33.38 11.96
CA ALA A 71 10.98 32.73 12.24
C ALA A 71 11.53 32.22 10.91
N ALA A 72 12.56 32.91 10.41
CA ALA A 72 13.28 32.57 9.20
C ALA A 72 13.91 31.18 9.37
N MET A 73 13.12 30.15 9.11
CA MET A 73 13.61 28.81 8.87
C MET A 73 14.49 28.93 7.62
N PRO A 74 15.76 28.51 7.65
CA PRO A 74 16.56 28.49 6.44
C PRO A 74 15.88 27.51 5.50
N GLN A 75 15.11 28.04 4.55
CA GLN A 75 14.63 27.31 3.39
C GLN A 75 15.91 26.86 2.68
N LYS A 76 16.37 25.65 3.01
CA LYS A 76 17.35 24.90 2.23
C LYS A 76 16.73 24.78 0.86
N ARG A 77 17.05 25.76 0.02
CA ARG A 77 16.69 25.87 -1.37
C ARG A 77 17.37 24.71 -2.06
N VAL A 78 16.74 23.54 -1.99
CA VAL A 78 17.15 22.37 -2.76
C VAL A 78 17.10 22.81 -4.20
N SER A 79 18.29 22.95 -4.77
CA SER A 79 18.52 23.46 -6.10
C SER A 79 17.60 22.72 -7.06
N SER A 80 17.03 23.41 -8.04
CA SER A 80 16.23 22.79 -9.10
C SER A 80 16.98 21.67 -9.84
N LYS A 81 18.32 21.60 -9.73
CA LYS A 81 19.13 20.46 -10.18
C LYS A 81 18.94 19.19 -9.34
N GLN A 82 18.56 19.30 -8.06
CA GLN A 82 18.20 18.17 -7.19
C GLN A 82 16.80 17.61 -7.49
N ARG A 83 15.98 18.28 -8.33
CA ARG A 83 14.62 17.82 -8.69
C ARG A 83 14.58 16.79 -9.82
N LYS A 84 15.71 16.54 -10.50
CA LYS A 84 15.84 15.43 -11.44
C LYS A 84 16.90 14.48 -10.91
N LEU A 85 16.55 13.71 -9.88
CA LEU A 85 17.24 12.44 -9.67
C LEU A 85 17.12 11.67 -10.98
N SER A 86 18.23 11.14 -11.49
CA SER A 86 18.12 10.22 -12.62
C SER A 86 17.24 9.05 -12.19
N LEU A 87 16.44 8.49 -13.10
CA LEU A 87 15.62 7.33 -12.76
C LEU A 87 16.47 6.18 -12.21
N GLU A 88 17.72 6.08 -12.68
CA GLU A 88 18.70 5.11 -12.21
C GLU A 88 19.14 5.37 -10.76
N GLU A 89 19.44 6.62 -10.40
CA GLU A 89 19.71 6.99 -8.99
C GLU A 89 18.52 6.66 -8.09
N TYR A 90 17.30 6.94 -8.55
CA TYR A 90 16.11 6.61 -7.77
C TYR A 90 15.98 5.10 -7.56
N ARG A 91 16.19 4.30 -8.61
CA ARG A 91 16.12 2.84 -8.54
C ARG A 91 17.17 2.26 -7.61
N THR A 92 18.42 2.70 -7.76
CA THR A 92 19.54 2.23 -6.95
C THR A 92 19.43 2.65 -5.50
N THR A 93 18.77 3.77 -5.19
CA THR A 93 18.61 4.24 -3.81
C THR A 93 17.39 3.62 -3.13
N TYR A 94 16.22 3.65 -3.78
CA TYR A 94 14.94 3.37 -3.11
C TYR A 94 14.30 2.04 -3.53
N LEU A 95 14.66 1.49 -4.69
CA LEU A 95 14.02 0.30 -5.27
C LEU A 95 14.88 -0.96 -5.19
N GLN A 96 15.86 -1.00 -4.28
CA GLN A 96 16.56 -2.24 -3.94
C GLN A 96 15.63 -3.18 -3.17
N VAL A 97 15.60 -4.46 -3.53
CA VAL A 97 14.73 -5.46 -2.87
C VAL A 97 15.31 -5.80 -1.50
N PRO A 98 14.73 -5.32 -0.37
CA PRO A 98 15.30 -5.56 0.94
C PRO A 98 14.78 -6.90 1.49
N LYS A 99 15.62 -7.58 2.26
CA LYS A 99 15.22 -8.78 3.00
C LYS A 99 14.59 -8.39 4.32
N ILE A 100 13.26 -8.29 4.35
CA ILE A 100 12.52 -7.91 5.56
C ILE A 100 12.25 -9.17 6.40
N VAL A 101 12.91 -9.24 7.56
CA VAL A 101 12.66 -10.26 8.60
C VAL A 101 11.89 -9.62 9.76
N ASN A 102 11.18 -10.40 10.57
CA ASN A 102 10.44 -9.90 11.74
C ASN A 102 9.47 -8.76 11.39
N ARG A 103 8.64 -8.98 10.35
CA ARG A 103 7.72 -7.97 9.82
C ARG A 103 6.77 -7.48 10.91
N LYS A 104 6.60 -6.16 11.01
CA LYS A 104 5.64 -5.51 11.90
C LYS A 104 4.63 -4.71 11.08
N PRO A 105 3.31 -4.88 11.30
CA PRO A 105 2.31 -4.06 10.61
C PRO A 105 2.36 -2.62 11.11
N VAL A 106 2.17 -1.66 10.20
CA VAL A 106 2.07 -0.22 10.48
C VAL A 106 0.83 0.29 9.77
N PHE A 107 0.01 1.06 10.50
CA PHE A 107 -1.19 1.69 9.95
C PHE A 107 -0.82 3.03 9.32
N VAL A 108 -1.32 3.27 8.12
CA VAL A 108 -1.18 4.51 7.36
C VAL A 108 -2.53 4.84 6.73
N SER A 109 -2.72 6.09 6.30
CA SER A 109 -3.94 6.45 5.56
C SER A 109 -4.02 5.69 4.24
N GLU A 110 -5.23 5.54 3.71
CA GLU A 110 -5.48 4.92 2.39
C GLU A 110 -4.65 5.60 1.29
N THR A 111 -4.64 6.92 1.28
CA THR A 111 -3.87 7.73 0.32
C THR A 111 -2.39 7.39 0.36
N VAL A 112 -1.79 7.27 1.56
CA VAL A 112 -0.37 6.97 1.73
C VAL A 112 -0.07 5.49 1.48
N ARG A 113 -1.03 4.59 1.69
CA ARG A 113 -0.87 3.16 1.37
C ARG A 113 -0.73 2.92 -0.12
N ASP A 114 -1.53 3.62 -0.94
CA ASP A 114 -1.60 3.35 -2.37
C ASP A 114 -0.46 3.98 -3.17
N GLU A 115 0.15 5.06 -2.70
CA GLU A 115 1.27 5.72 -3.39
C GLU A 115 2.52 4.82 -3.55
N PRO A 116 3.05 4.17 -2.49
CA PRO A 116 4.15 3.22 -2.62
C PRO A 116 3.84 2.07 -3.58
N ASP A 117 2.59 1.58 -3.55
CA ASP A 117 2.14 0.53 -4.45
C ASP A 117 2.12 1.00 -5.92
N ARG A 118 1.68 2.24 -6.19
CA ARG A 118 1.78 2.85 -7.53
C ARG A 118 3.24 2.94 -8.00
N VAL A 119 4.13 3.48 -7.16
CA VAL A 119 5.55 3.64 -7.49
C VAL A 119 6.21 2.30 -7.81
N VAL A 120 5.98 1.28 -6.99
CA VAL A 120 6.55 -0.06 -7.19
C VAL A 120 6.01 -0.71 -8.47
N ARG A 121 4.74 -0.51 -8.82
CA ARG A 121 4.17 -1.02 -10.08
C ARG A 121 4.81 -0.40 -11.32
N PHE A 122 5.10 0.91 -11.30
CA PHE A 122 5.65 1.60 -12.47
C PHE A 122 7.17 1.51 -12.58
N LEU A 123 7.88 1.58 -11.46
CA LEU A 123 9.33 1.74 -11.43
C LEU A 123 10.07 0.52 -10.86
N GLY A 124 9.37 -0.32 -10.08
CA GLY A 124 9.94 -1.44 -9.34
C GLY A 124 10.31 -2.63 -10.22
N GLY A 125 11.42 -3.28 -9.87
CA GLY A 125 11.86 -4.53 -10.49
C GLY A 125 11.19 -5.77 -9.89
N LYS A 126 11.60 -6.95 -10.38
CA LYS A 126 11.12 -8.24 -9.87
C LYS A 126 11.39 -8.36 -8.36
N GLY A 127 10.35 -8.67 -7.60
CA GLY A 127 10.44 -8.86 -6.14
C GLY A 127 10.41 -7.56 -5.32
N MET A 128 10.32 -6.40 -5.97
CA MET A 128 10.08 -5.14 -5.27
C MET A 128 8.65 -5.11 -4.71
N SER A 129 8.49 -4.60 -3.50
CA SER A 129 7.20 -4.49 -2.81
C SER A 129 7.05 -3.12 -2.15
N ALA A 130 5.82 -2.70 -1.87
CA ALA A 130 5.56 -1.46 -1.12
C ALA A 130 6.28 -1.46 0.23
N SER A 131 6.23 -2.58 0.97
CA SER A 131 7.00 -2.72 2.22
C SER A 131 8.50 -2.54 2.00
N GLY A 132 9.04 -3.00 0.86
CA GLY A 132 10.45 -2.82 0.54
C GLY A 132 10.83 -1.36 0.24
N LEU A 133 9.95 -0.63 -0.46
CA LEU A 133 10.17 0.79 -0.75
C LEU A 133 10.15 1.60 0.54
N ILE A 134 9.14 1.35 1.38
CA ILE A 134 8.99 2.00 2.69
C ILE A 134 10.20 1.68 3.57
N GLU A 135 10.64 0.43 3.64
CA GLU A 135 11.84 0.04 4.40
C GLU A 135 13.08 0.83 3.97
N ASN A 136 13.32 0.98 2.66
CA ASN A 136 14.49 1.73 2.17
C ASN A 136 14.37 3.22 2.47
N LEU A 137 13.18 3.80 2.35
CA LEU A 137 12.92 5.20 2.71
C LEU A 137 13.19 5.44 4.20
N VAL A 138 12.65 4.58 5.06
CA VAL A 138 12.83 4.67 6.51
C VAL A 138 14.30 4.46 6.87
N ARG A 139 15.00 3.51 6.25
CA ARG A 139 16.43 3.29 6.48
C ARG A 139 17.26 4.53 6.14
N LEU A 140 17.03 5.12 4.95
CA LEU A 140 17.74 6.33 4.54
C LEU A 140 17.47 7.50 5.51
N HIS A 141 16.22 7.64 5.96
CA HIS A 141 15.86 8.65 6.94
C HIS A 141 16.59 8.43 8.27
N LEU A 142 16.57 7.20 8.79
CA LEU A 142 17.26 6.86 10.04
C LEU A 142 18.77 7.07 9.93
N ASP A 143 19.39 6.70 8.80
CA ASP A 143 20.83 6.90 8.61
C ASP A 143 21.19 8.40 8.53
N SER A 144 20.33 9.20 7.89
CA SER A 144 20.55 10.65 7.75
C SER A 144 20.42 11.39 9.09
N TYR A 145 19.50 10.96 9.95
CA TYR A 145 19.14 11.65 11.20
C TYR A 145 19.54 10.90 12.47
N ARG A 146 20.29 9.79 12.37
CA ARG A 146 20.65 8.94 13.52
C ARG A 146 21.22 9.75 14.68
N ASN A 147 22.20 10.61 14.41
CA ASN A 147 22.86 11.41 15.44
C ASN A 147 21.92 12.42 16.07
N ASP A 148 21.08 13.08 15.27
CA ASP A 148 20.14 14.09 15.74
C ASP A 148 19.06 13.44 16.64
N ILE A 149 18.54 12.29 16.21
CA ILE A 149 17.59 11.48 17.01
C ILE A 149 18.23 11.07 18.34
N GLU A 150 19.50 10.66 18.34
CA GLU A 150 20.23 10.31 19.56
C GLU A 150 20.48 11.50 20.49
N GLN A 151 20.69 12.70 19.93
CA GLN A 151 20.81 13.93 20.72
C GLN A 151 19.48 14.30 21.35
N TRP A 152 18.38 14.30 20.59
CA TRP A 152 17.05 14.61 21.11
C TRP A 152 16.57 13.60 22.15
N ARG A 153 17.00 12.35 22.07
CA ARG A 153 16.71 11.33 23.10
C ARG A 153 17.30 11.67 24.49
N LYS A 154 18.37 12.48 24.54
CA LYS A 154 19.07 12.84 25.80
C LYS A 154 18.51 14.11 26.44
N LEU A 155 17.67 14.86 25.74
CA LEU A 155 16.91 15.99 26.27
C LEU A 155 15.69 15.47 27.04
#